data_AF-A0A9E5UXQ6-F1
#
_entry.id   AF-A0A9E5UXQ6-F1
#
_cell.length_a   1.000
_cell.length_b   1.000
_cell.length_c   1.000
_cell.angle_alpha   90.00
_cell.angle_beta   90.00
_cell.angle_gamma   90.00
#
_symmetry.space_group_name_H-M   'P 1'
#
loop_
_entity.id
_entity.type
_entity.pdbx_description
1 polymer ?
#
loop_
_entity_poly.entity_id
_entity_poly.type
_entity_poly.pdbx_seq_one_letter_code
_entity_poly.pdbx_strand_id
1 'polypeptide(L)'
;MDERYFVISDISVLVEEMNQQAAITFNGTAEWALDYLIVADAVWVPSEAQLRALLEQRLMLAGGAQPLIMLSTTSDGYRCSIQWGPEIHHFDAFGAGEAYAAALLAVLQRPAPGK
;
A
#
# COMPACT_ATOMS: atom_id res chain seq x y z
N MET A 1 1.46 31.29 -25.56
CA MET A 1 2.13 30.27 -24.73
C MET A 1 1.24 29.05 -24.82
N ASP A 2 1.70 28.05 -25.57
CA ASP A 2 0.86 26.97 -26.06
C ASP A 2 0.46 26.00 -24.93
N GLU A 3 -0.83 25.67 -24.87
CA GLU A 3 -1.36 24.56 -24.08
C GLU A 3 -0.66 23.27 -24.51
N ARG A 4 0.23 22.75 -23.66
CA ARG A 4 0.83 21.44 -23.85
C ARG A 4 -0.05 20.40 -23.14
N TYR A 5 -0.75 19.61 -23.94
CA TYR A 5 -1.45 18.42 -23.48
C TYR A 5 -0.43 17.30 -23.27
N PHE A 6 -0.36 16.74 -22.06
CA PHE A 6 0.37 15.50 -21.80
C PHE A 6 -0.57 14.34 -22.12
N VAL A 7 -0.18 13.46 -23.04
CA VAL A 7 -0.88 12.21 -23.32
C VAL A 7 -0.23 11.13 -22.45
N ILE A 8 -1.00 10.54 -21.54
CA ILE A 8 -0.63 9.25 -20.95
C ILE A 8 -0.94 8.22 -22.04
N SER A 9 0.08 7.65 -22.67
CA SER A 9 -0.11 6.49 -23.53
C SER A 9 -0.60 5.33 -22.66
N ASP A 10 -1.68 4.67 -23.06
CA ASP A 10 -2.15 3.43 -22.43
C ASP A 10 -1.07 2.35 -22.60
N ILE A 11 -0.17 2.24 -21.62
CA ILE A 11 0.76 1.12 -21.55
C ILE A 11 -0.08 -0.11 -21.23
N SER A 12 -0.21 -1.00 -22.23
CA SER A 12 -0.92 -2.25 -22.07
C SER A 12 -0.05 -3.21 -21.27
N VAL A 13 -0.42 -3.42 -20.01
CA VAL A 13 0.15 -4.45 -19.14
C VAL A 13 -0.67 -5.72 -19.30
N LEU A 14 -0.03 -6.80 -19.75
CA LEU A 14 -0.68 -8.09 -19.97
C LEU A 14 -0.04 -9.14 -19.06
N VAL A 15 -0.82 -10.17 -18.71
CA VAL A 15 -0.31 -11.36 -18.04
C VAL A 15 -0.34 -12.50 -19.05
N GLU A 16 0.83 -13.04 -19.37
CA GLU A 16 1.00 -14.10 -20.37
C GLU A 16 1.76 -15.28 -19.75
N GLU A 17 1.54 -16.49 -20.29
CA GLU A 17 2.37 -17.65 -19.93
C GLU A 17 3.63 -17.68 -20.79
N MET A 18 4.79 -17.66 -20.15
CA MET A 18 6.10 -17.75 -20.78
C MET A 18 6.91 -18.86 -20.10
N ASN A 19 7.32 -19.88 -20.85
CA ASN A 19 8.04 -21.05 -20.32
C ASN A 19 7.34 -21.71 -19.10
N GLN A 20 6.00 -21.85 -19.15
CA GLN A 20 5.16 -22.37 -18.06
C GLN A 20 5.14 -21.49 -16.79
N GLN A 21 5.56 -20.23 -16.88
CA GLN A 21 5.50 -19.25 -15.79
C GLN A 21 4.65 -18.04 -16.21
N ALA A 22 3.82 -17.53 -15.30
CA ALA A 22 3.11 -16.29 -15.54
C ALA A 22 4.09 -15.11 -15.54
N ALA A 23 4.08 -14.32 -16.61
CA ALA A 23 4.89 -13.13 -16.79
C ALA A 23 3.98 -11.91 -17.02
N ILE A 24 4.33 -10.79 -16.40
CA ILE A 24 3.73 -9.49 -16.67
C ILE A 24 4.53 -8.86 -17.81
N THR A 25 3.93 -8.66 -18.97
CA THR A 25 4.57 -8.06 -20.14
C THR A 25 4.16 -6.61 -20.29
N PHE A 26 5.12 -5.74 -20.64
CA PHE A 26 4.92 -4.31 -20.81
C PHE A 26 5.14 -3.94 -22.27
N ASN A 27 4.09 -3.47 -22.94
CA ASN A 27 4.21 -2.98 -24.31
C ASN A 27 4.62 -1.50 -24.30
N GLY A 28 5.93 -1.24 -24.13
CA GLY A 28 6.52 0.10 -24.18
C GLY A 28 7.57 0.22 -25.29
N THR A 29 7.58 1.34 -26.02
CA THR A 29 8.58 1.63 -27.08
C THR A 29 9.82 2.36 -26.57
N ALA A 30 9.95 2.58 -25.27
CA ALA A 30 11.11 3.25 -24.70
C ALA A 30 12.28 2.26 -24.59
N GLU A 31 13.47 2.66 -25.06
CA GLU A 31 14.70 1.84 -25.11
C GLU A 31 15.25 1.43 -23.72
N TRP A 32 14.53 1.74 -22.64
CA TRP A 32 14.85 1.42 -21.24
C TRP A 32 13.64 0.86 -20.49
N ALA A 33 12.61 0.40 -21.22
CA ALA A 33 11.46 -0.26 -20.63
C ALA A 33 11.83 -1.69 -20.21
N LEU A 34 11.31 -2.13 -19.07
CA LEU A 34 11.34 -3.53 -18.68
C LEU A 34 10.37 -4.30 -19.58
N ASP A 35 10.85 -5.26 -20.38
CA ASP A 35 9.99 -6.00 -21.32
C ASP A 35 8.97 -6.89 -20.59
N TYR A 36 9.43 -7.59 -19.56
CA TYR A 36 8.59 -8.46 -18.75
C TYR A 36 9.17 -8.69 -17.35
N LEU A 37 8.30 -9.12 -16.43
CA LEU A 37 8.65 -9.57 -15.09
C LEU A 37 7.96 -10.91 -14.81
N ILE A 38 8.69 -11.91 -14.33
CA ILE A 38 8.07 -13.15 -13.85
C ILE A 38 7.27 -12.84 -12.58
N VAL A 39 5.99 -13.20 -12.56
CA VAL A 39 5.07 -12.88 -11.45
C VAL A 39 5.60 -13.45 -10.12
N ALA A 40 6.24 -14.62 -10.15
CA ALA A 40 6.81 -15.26 -8.96
C ALA A 40 7.98 -14.46 -8.34
N ASP A 41 8.63 -13.60 -9.11
CA ASP A 41 9.74 -12.76 -8.64
C ASP A 41 9.24 -11.38 -8.15
N ALA A 42 7.96 -11.09 -8.31
CA ALA A 42 7.35 -9.83 -7.93
C ALA A 42 6.86 -9.86 -6.47
N VAL A 43 7.23 -8.83 -5.70
CA VAL A 43 6.62 -8.55 -4.40
C VAL A 43 5.56 -7.49 -4.58
N TRP A 44 4.30 -7.88 -4.40
CA TRP A 44 3.16 -6.95 -4.45
C TRP A 44 3.02 -6.22 -3.12
N VAL A 45 3.14 -4.90 -3.14
CA VAL A 45 2.83 -4.05 -2.00
C VAL A 45 1.36 -3.64 -2.09
N PRO A 46 0.56 -3.80 -1.02
CA PRO A 46 -0.83 -3.37 -1.04
C PRO A 46 -0.94 -1.85 -1.25
N SER A 47 -1.96 -1.41 -2.00
CA SER A 47 -2.24 0.01 -2.17
C SER A 47 -2.66 0.66 -0.85
N GLU A 48 -2.59 1.99 -0.77
CA GLU A 48 -3.01 2.73 0.43
C GLU A 48 -4.42 2.36 0.90
N ALA A 49 -5.38 2.26 -0.04
CA ALA A 49 -6.76 1.88 0.27
C ALA A 49 -6.85 0.44 0.82
N GLN A 50 -6.06 -0.49 0.28
CA GLN A 50 -5.99 -1.86 0.78
C GLN A 50 -5.37 -1.91 2.17
N LEU A 51 -4.28 -1.16 2.42
CA LEU A 51 -3.64 -1.08 3.73
C LEU A 51 -4.61 -0.54 4.78
N ARG A 52 -5.34 0.53 4.47
CA ARG A 52 -6.34 1.12 5.37
C ARG A 52 -7.46 0.13 5.70
N ALA A 53 -7.99 -0.57 4.70
CA ALA A 53 -9.03 -1.58 4.90
C ALA A 53 -8.54 -2.78 5.75
N LEU A 54 -7.33 -3.26 5.48
CA LEU A 54 -6.72 -4.35 6.26
C LEU A 54 -6.47 -3.93 7.71
N LEU A 55 -6.00 -2.70 7.95
CA LEU A 55 -5.80 -2.15 9.28
C LEU A 55 -7.11 -2.05 10.06
N GLU A 56 -8.16 -1.52 9.43
CA GLU A 56 -9.51 -1.45 10.01
C GLU A 56 -10.02 -2.84 10.42
N GLN A 57 -9.93 -3.81 9.51
CA GLN A 57 -10.34 -5.19 9.78
C GLN A 57 -9.58 -5.79 10.97
N ARG A 58 -8.27 -5.57 11.06
CA ARG A 58 -7.45 -6.10 12.15
C ARG A 58 -7.78 -5.46 13.50
N LEU A 59 -8.05 -4.16 13.53
CA LEU A 59 -8.47 -3.46 14.75
C LEU A 59 -9.87 -3.90 15.22
N MET A 60 -10.79 -4.16 14.29
CA MET A 60 -12.11 -4.74 14.64
C MET A 60 -11.96 -6.11 15.29
N LEU A 61 -11.13 -6.99 14.72
CA LEU A 61 -10.85 -8.32 15.28
C LEU A 61 -10.16 -8.27 16.65
N ALA A 62 -9.40 -7.20 16.92
CA ALA A 62 -8.74 -6.96 18.21
C ALA A 62 -9.69 -6.44 19.32
N GLY A 63 -11.00 -6.34 19.05
CA GLY A 63 -12.01 -5.97 20.06
C GLY A 63 -12.43 -4.49 20.04
N GLY A 64 -12.00 -3.71 19.05
CA GLY A 64 -12.51 -2.37 18.80
C GLY A 64 -13.88 -2.41 18.12
N ALA A 65 -14.96 -2.09 18.84
CA ALA A 65 -16.30 -2.02 18.25
C ALA A 65 -16.42 -0.94 17.14
N GLN A 66 -15.55 0.06 17.19
CA GLN A 66 -15.41 1.17 16.25
C GLN A 66 -13.91 1.50 16.16
N PRO A 67 -13.14 0.97 15.21
CA PRO A 67 -11.73 1.27 15.09
C PRO A 67 -11.53 2.74 14.74
N LEU A 68 -10.73 3.46 15.53
CA LEU A 68 -10.33 4.83 15.21
C LEU A 68 -9.01 4.78 14.44
N ILE A 69 -9.04 5.28 13.21
CA ILE A 69 -7.86 5.48 12.37
C ILE A 69 -7.88 6.93 11.90
N MET A 70 -6.83 7.67 12.18
CA MET A 70 -6.65 9.06 11.77
C MET A 70 -5.36 9.20 10.99
N LEU A 71 -5.43 9.87 9.84
CA LEU A 71 -4.25 10.27 9.08
C LEU A 71 -4.15 11.79 9.13
N SER A 72 -3.00 12.29 9.57
CA SER A 72 -2.68 13.72 9.54
C SER A 72 -1.39 13.95 8.79
N THR A 73 -1.25 15.12 8.15
CA THR A 73 0.04 15.57 7.65
C THR A 73 0.92 16.06 8.81
N THR A 74 2.23 15.97 8.63
CA THR A 74 3.25 16.52 9.53
C THR A 74 4.16 17.47 8.74
N SER A 75 5.19 18.03 9.38
CA SER A 75 6.21 18.82 8.67
C SER A 75 6.97 18.00 7.62
N ASP A 76 7.11 16.70 7.86
CA ASP A 76 8.04 15.83 7.11
C ASP A 76 7.34 14.61 6.49
N GLY A 77 6.00 14.60 6.43
CA GLY A 77 5.23 13.52 5.81
C GLY A 77 3.84 13.35 6.41
N TYR A 78 3.53 12.11 6.81
CA TYR A 78 2.23 11.70 7.32
C TYR A 78 2.36 10.94 8.63
N ARG A 79 1.35 11.09 9.49
CA ARG A 79 1.18 10.35 10.73
C ARG A 79 -0.12 9.56 10.67
N CYS A 80 -0.02 8.24 10.77
CA CYS A 80 -1.16 7.37 11.05
C CYS A 80 -1.30 7.20 12.57
N SER A 81 -2.48 7.53 13.10
CA SER A 81 -2.81 7.35 14.51
C SER A 81 -3.93 6.32 14.62
N ILE A 82 -3.74 5.31 15.46
CA ILE A 82 -4.74 4.25 15.69
C ILE A 82 -5.05 4.13 17.19
N GLN A 83 -6.31 3.91 17.52
CA GLN A 83 -6.68 3.43 18.85
C GLN A 83 -6.45 1.93 18.92
N TRP A 84 -5.57 1.47 19.80
CA TRP A 84 -5.32 0.05 19.99
C TRP A 84 -5.14 -0.27 21.47
N GLY A 85 -6.11 -1.00 22.03
CA GLY A 85 -6.27 -1.08 23.48
C GLY A 85 -6.66 0.28 24.07
N PRO A 86 -6.15 0.66 25.25
CA PRO A 86 -6.44 1.95 25.88
C PRO A 86 -5.63 3.12 25.27
N GLU A 87 -4.59 2.83 24.49
CA GLU A 87 -3.64 3.83 24.00
C GLU A 87 -3.88 4.20 22.53
N ILE A 88 -3.49 5.43 22.19
CA ILE A 88 -3.35 5.86 20.80
C ILE A 88 -1.89 5.66 20.42
N HIS A 89 -1.66 4.92 19.34
CA HIS A 89 -0.34 4.72 18.76
C HIS A 89 -0.17 5.54 17.50
N HIS A 90 1.02 6.12 17.32
CA HIS A 90 1.36 6.97 16.19
C HIS A 90 2.47 6.34 15.35
N PHE A 91 2.31 6.42 14.03
CA PHE A 91 3.25 5.89 13.04
C PHE A 91 3.53 6.97 12.00
N ASP A 92 4.75 7.50 12.02
CA ASP A 92 5.20 8.52 11.07
C ASP A 92 5.92 7.89 9.89
N ALA A 93 5.64 8.39 8.70
CA ALA A 93 6.35 8.01 7.48
C ALA A 93 6.29 9.14 6.44
N PHE A 94 7.10 9.03 5.39
CA PHE A 94 7.12 10.03 4.32
C PHE A 94 5.84 9.96 3.47
N GLY A 95 5.31 8.75 3.22
CA GLY A 95 4.07 8.52 2.49
C GLY A 95 2.90 8.07 3.37
N ALA A 96 1.67 8.41 2.98
CA ALA A 96 0.45 7.95 3.65
C ALA A 96 0.36 6.41 3.66
N GLY A 97 0.65 5.75 2.53
CA GLY A 97 0.70 4.30 2.44
C GLY A 97 1.72 3.68 3.41
N GLU A 98 2.91 4.24 3.53
CA GLU A 98 3.94 3.76 4.47
C GLU A 98 3.49 3.91 5.92
N ALA A 99 2.83 5.02 6.28
CA ALA A 99 2.30 5.23 7.63
C ALA A 99 1.23 4.18 7.97
N TYR A 100 0.31 3.87 7.04
CA TYR A 100 -0.65 2.78 7.21
C TYR A 100 0.02 1.41 7.28
N ALA A 101 1.04 1.15 6.44
CA ALA A 101 1.77 -0.11 6.44
C ALA A 101 2.49 -0.34 7.77
N ALA A 102 3.13 0.69 8.33
CA ALA A 102 3.79 0.64 9.64
C ALA A 102 2.78 0.34 10.76
N ALA A 103 1.63 1.01 10.75
CA ALA A 103 0.55 0.77 11.70
C ALA A 103 0.01 -0.68 11.60
N LEU A 104 -0.27 -1.15 10.39
CA LEU A 104 -0.75 -2.51 10.13
C LEU A 104 0.27 -3.56 10.57
N LEU A 105 1.54 -3.37 10.22
CA LEU A 105 2.62 -4.28 10.59
C LEU A 105 2.73 -4.39 12.13
N ALA A 106 2.62 -3.28 12.83
CA ALA A 106 2.66 -3.27 14.30
C ALA A 106 1.51 -4.07 14.93
N VAL A 107 0.30 -3.99 14.35
CA VAL A 107 -0.88 -4.77 14.78
C VAL A 107 -0.76 -6.25 14.41
N LEU A 108 -0.13 -6.58 13.29
CA LEU A 108 0.10 -7.98 12.88
C LEU A 108 1.16 -8.69 13.74
N GLN A 109 2.18 -7.96 14.18
CA GLN A 109 3.31 -8.51 14.92
C GLN A 109 3.02 -8.75 16.41
N ARG A 110 1.99 -8.11 17.00
CA ARG A 110 1.65 -8.32 18.41
C ARG A 110 0.17 -8.72 18.54
N PRO A 111 -0.15 -9.77 19.32
CA PRO A 111 -1.53 -10.02 19.69
C PRO A 111 -2.07 -8.80 20.46
N ALA A 112 -3.37 -8.52 20.32
CA ALA A 112 -4.01 -7.38 20.99
C ALA A 112 -3.67 -7.39 22.49
N PRO A 113 -3.32 -6.23 23.10
CA PRO A 113 -3.11 -6.18 24.54
C PRO A 113 -4.39 -6.70 25.21
N GLY A 114 -4.21 -7.67 26.11
CA GLY A 114 -5.33 -8.26 26.85
C GLY A 114 -6.15 -7.15 27.52
N LYS A 115 -7.48 -7.34 27.51
CA LYS A 115 -8.44 -6.47 28.22
C LYS A 115 -8.07 -6.28 29.68
#